data_AF-A0A521YNJ7-F1
#
_entry.id   AF-A0A521YNJ7-F1
#
_cell.length_a   1.000
_cell.length_b   1.000
_cell.length_c   1.000
_cell.angle_alpha   90.00
_cell.angle_beta   90.00
_cell.angle_gamma   90.00
#
_symmetry.space_group_name_H-M   'P 1'
#
loop_
_entity.id
_entity.type
_entity.pdbx_description
1 polymer ?
#
loop_
_entity_poly.entity_id
_entity_poly.type
_entity_poly.pdbx_seq_one_letter_code
_entity_poly.pdbx_strand_id
1 'polypeptide(L)'
;LPGGTRPAALAHVCRCVARRAERSVVAAAAIDAAAAGPQARRYLNRLSDLLFVIARVLARGVDGGGQEVYWRSARLRGQLG
;
A
#
# COMPACT_ATOMS: atom_id res chain seq x y z
N LEU A 1 7.38 -1.45 9.32
CA LEU A 1 6.87 -0.05 9.30
C LEU A 1 7.07 0.55 7.90
N PRO A 2 6.33 1.59 7.47
CA PRO A 2 6.78 2.42 6.36
C PRO A 2 8.10 3.07 6.79
N GLY A 3 9.21 2.51 6.32
CA GLY A 3 10.56 2.82 6.76
C GLY A 3 11.54 1.88 6.04
N GLY A 4 12.77 2.34 5.84
CA GLY A 4 13.74 1.71 4.96
C GLY A 4 14.50 2.80 4.21
N THR A 5 13.95 3.26 3.08
CA THR A 5 14.61 4.23 2.19
C THR A 5 13.64 5.27 1.61
N ARG A 6 14.14 6.46 1.22
CA ARG A 6 13.33 7.56 0.64
C ARG A 6 12.45 7.09 -0.54
N PRO A 7 12.93 6.25 -1.49
CA PRO A 7 12.10 5.72 -2.56
C PRO A 7 10.95 4.82 -2.06
N ALA A 8 11.20 3.97 -1.06
CA ALA A 8 10.16 3.11 -0.48
C ALA A 8 9.07 3.93 0.24
N ALA A 9 9.46 5.00 0.94
CA ALA A 9 8.52 5.92 1.57
C ALA A 9 7.63 6.63 0.54
N LEU A 10 8.22 7.12 -0.56
CA LEU A 10 7.45 7.72 -1.67
C LEU A 10 6.47 6.73 -2.30
N ALA A 11 6.88 5.46 -2.51
CA ALA A 11 5.99 4.43 -3.01
C ALA A 11 4.80 4.18 -2.06
N HIS A 12 5.02 4.20 -0.74
CA HIS A 12 3.93 4.14 0.24
C HIS A 12 3.00 5.37 0.20
N VAL A 13 3.53 6.57 -0.02
CA VAL A 13 2.71 7.79 -0.20
C VAL A 13 1.85 7.68 -1.45
N CYS A 14 2.42 7.28 -2.59
CA CYS A 14 1.68 7.03 -3.83
C CYS A 14 0.58 5.98 -3.58
N ARG A 15 0.86 4.92 -2.83
CA ARG A 15 -0.14 3.91 -2.47
C ARG A 15 -1.31 4.52 -1.70
N CYS A 16 -1.05 5.40 -0.74
CA CYS A 16 -2.10 6.10 0.01
C CYS A 16 -2.95 7.00 -0.89
N VAL A 17 -2.34 7.68 -1.87
CA VAL A 17 -3.04 8.48 -2.88
C VAL A 17 -3.94 7.59 -3.75
N ALA A 18 -3.44 6.46 -4.25
CA ALA A 18 -4.22 5.51 -5.05
C ALA A 18 -5.43 4.97 -4.28
N ARG A 19 -5.26 4.61 -3.00
CA ARG A 19 -6.38 4.16 -2.13
C ARG A 19 -7.40 5.26 -1.87
N ARG A 20 -6.97 6.53 -1.77
CA ARG A 20 -7.87 7.67 -1.62
C ARG A 20 -8.67 7.89 -2.90
N ALA A 21 -8.02 7.84 -4.06
CA ALA A 21 -8.70 7.92 -5.35
C ALA A 21 -9.71 6.78 -5.52
N GLU A 22 -9.38 5.54 -5.12
CA GLU A 22 -10.29 4.39 -5.15
C GLU A 22 -11.58 4.69 -4.36
N ARG A 23 -11.46 5.26 -3.15
CA ARG A 23 -12.62 5.65 -2.34
C ARG A 23 -13.45 6.75 -3.00
N SER A 24 -12.80 7.75 -3.62
CA SER A 24 -13.50 8.81 -4.36
C SER A 24 -14.27 8.25 -5.55
N VAL A 25 -13.69 7.30 -6.30
CA VAL A 25 -14.35 6.61 -7.41
C VAL A 25 -15.56 5.80 -6.92
N VAL A 26 -15.44 5.10 -5.79
CA VAL A 26 -16.56 4.36 -5.19
C VAL A 26 -17.67 5.31 -4.74
N ALA A 27 -17.33 6.44 -4.12
CA ALA A 27 -18.31 7.44 -3.70
C ALA A 27 -19.01 8.09 -4.90
N ALA A 28 -18.27 8.41 -5.96
CA ALA A 28 -18.85 8.95 -7.20
C ALA A 28 -19.80 7.93 -7.86
N ALA A 29 -19.40 6.66 -7.95
CA ALA A 29 -20.23 5.59 -8.49
C ALA A 29 -21.54 5.37 -7.71
N ALA A 30 -21.56 5.70 -6.42
CA ALA A 30 -22.77 5.60 -5.59
C ALA A 30 -23.77 6.74 -5.87
N ILE A 31 -23.31 7.88 -6.39
CA ILE A 31 -24.15 9.02 -6.78
C ILE A 31 -24.61 8.86 -8.23
N ASP A 32 -23.68 8.50 -9.12
CA ASP A 32 -23.93 8.27 -10.54
C ASP A 32 -23.11 7.08 -11.03
N ALA A 33 -23.82 6.00 -11.43
CA ALA A 33 -23.20 4.78 -11.92
C ALA A 33 -22.40 5.00 -13.23
N ALA A 34 -22.72 6.03 -14.02
CA ALA A 34 -21.99 6.38 -15.24
C ALA A 34 -20.73 7.21 -14.98
N ALA A 35 -20.65 7.93 -13.86
CA ALA A 35 -19.51 8.80 -13.51
C ALA A 35 -18.21 8.03 -13.23
N ALA A 36 -18.31 6.75 -12.88
CA ALA A 36 -17.17 5.92 -12.49
C ALA A 36 -17.31 4.49 -13.02
N GLY A 37 -16.82 4.27 -14.24
CA GLY A 37 -16.82 2.95 -14.86
C GLY A 37 -16.06 1.90 -14.03
N PRO A 38 -16.47 0.61 -14.10
CA PRO A 38 -15.88 -0.48 -13.30
C PRO A 38 -14.37 -0.66 -13.54
N GLN A 39 -13.87 -0.21 -14.69
CA GLN A 39 -12.45 -0.25 -15.05
C GLN A 39 -11.59 0.67 -14.17
N ALA A 40 -12.07 1.87 -13.82
CA ALA A 40 -11.32 2.81 -12.99
C ALA A 40 -11.09 2.25 -11.58
N ARG A 41 -12.12 1.64 -10.98
CA ARG A 41 -12.02 0.99 -9.67
C ARG A 41 -11.05 -0.19 -9.70
N ARG A 42 -11.15 -1.06 -10.72
CA ARG A 42 -10.25 -2.21 -10.90
C ARG A 42 -8.80 -1.77 -11.09
N TYR A 43 -8.57 -0.73 -11.88
CA TYR A 43 -7.24 -0.18 -12.10
C TYR A 43 -6.62 0.36 -10.80
N LEU A 44 -7.35 1.21 -10.05
CA LEU A 44 -6.85 1.80 -8.80
C LEU A 44 -6.54 0.73 -7.74
N ASN A 45 -7.34 -0.33 -7.69
CA ASN A 45 -7.08 -1.47 -6.83
C ASN A 45 -5.74 -2.14 -7.16
N ARG A 46 -5.54 -2.54 -8.44
CA ARG A 46 -4.28 -3.15 -8.91
C ARG A 46 -3.08 -2.22 -8.77
N LEU A 47 -3.26 -0.93 -9.04
CA LEU A 47 -2.22 0.09 -8.86
C LEU A 47 -1.77 0.16 -7.39
N SER A 48 -2.70 0.09 -6.44
CA SER A 48 -2.37 0.09 -5.02
C SER A 48 -1.56 -1.14 -4.59
N ASP A 49 -1.83 -2.31 -5.20
CA ASP A 49 -1.07 -3.55 -4.99
C ASP A 49 0.34 -3.44 -5.57
N LEU A 50 0.45 -2.93 -6.81
CA LEU A 50 1.74 -2.70 -7.48
C LEU A 50 2.62 -1.75 -6.66
N LEU A 51 2.06 -0.63 -6.17
CA LEU A 51 2.80 0.34 -5.35
C LEU A 51 3.27 -0.27 -4.02
N PHE A 52 2.53 -1.21 -3.45
CA PHE A 52 2.98 -1.96 -2.28
C PHE A 52 4.17 -2.87 -2.60
N VAL A 53 4.12 -3.59 -3.73
CA VAL A 53 5.24 -4.44 -4.18
C VAL A 53 6.47 -3.58 -4.48
N ILE A 54 6.31 -2.47 -5.19
CA ILE A 54 7.38 -1.51 -5.49
C ILE A 54 8.00 -0.99 -4.18
N ALA A 55 7.18 -0.61 -3.19
CA ALA A 55 7.69 -0.15 -1.90
C ALA A 55 8.59 -1.21 -1.22
N ARG A 56 8.19 -2.49 -1.26
CA ARG A 56 9.00 -3.60 -0.71
C ARG A 56 10.28 -3.85 -1.50
N VAL A 57 10.22 -3.80 -2.82
CA VAL A 57 11.40 -3.97 -3.68
C VAL A 57 12.39 -2.83 -3.45
N LEU A 58 11.91 -1.58 -3.41
CA LEU A 58 12.73 -0.40 -3.12
C LEU A 58 13.32 -0.42 -1.71
N ALA A 59 12.60 -0.95 -0.73
CA ALA A 59 13.12 -1.14 0.62
C ALA A 59 14.25 -2.19 0.68
N ARG A 60 14.29 -3.15 -0.25
CA ARG A 60 15.32 -4.21 -0.34
C ARG A 60 16.52 -3.81 -1.19
N GLY A 61 16.28 -3.11 -2.31
CA GLY A 61 17.31 -2.83 -3.33
C GLY A 61 18.23 -1.66 -3.04
N VAL A 62 17.85 -0.73 -2.14
CA VAL A 62 18.61 0.52 -1.94
C VAL A 62 19.73 0.39 -0.89
N ASP A 63 19.70 -0.63 -0.01
CA ASP A 63 20.67 -0.72 1.11
C ASP A 63 21.49 -2.02 1.18
N GLY A 64 21.30 -3.01 0.30
CA GLY A 64 22.06 -4.29 0.39
C GLY A 64 21.90 -5.06 1.73
N GLY A 65 21.08 -4.59 2.66
CA GLY A 65 20.96 -5.10 4.02
C GLY A 65 19.70 -4.63 4.77
N GLY A 66 18.69 -4.14 4.05
CA GLY A 66 17.43 -3.67 4.63
C GLY A 66 16.60 -4.83 5.17
N GLN A 67 16.87 -5.26 6.41
CA GLN A 67 16.02 -6.19 7.13
C GLN A 67 14.61 -5.60 7.20
N GLU A 68 13.68 -6.27 6.53
CA GLU A 68 12.26 -5.96 6.55
C GLU A 68 11.81 -5.85 8.03
N VAL A 69 11.44 -4.65 8.48
CA VAL A 69 11.02 -4.42 9.88
C VAL A 69 9.67 -5.10 10.09
N TYR A 70 9.71 -6.37 10.45
CA TYR A 70 8.57 -7.16 10.86
C TYR A 70 7.96 -6.58 12.13
N TRP A 71 6.64 -6.49 12.15
CA TRP A 71 5.90 -6.08 13.34
C TRP A 71 6.06 -7.15 14.43
N ARG A 72 6.67 -6.80 15.58
CA ARG A 72 6.78 -7.68 16.74
C ARG A 72 5.62 -7.44 17.71
N SER A 73 4.64 -8.34 17.74
CA SER A 73 3.57 -8.34 18.75
C SER A 73 4.12 -8.70 20.12
N ALA A 74 3.86 -7.88 21.15
CA ALA A 74 4.10 -8.30 22.53
C ALA A 74 3.16 -9.44 22.98
N ARG A 75 2.00 -9.59 22.33
CA ARG A 75 0.94 -10.56 22.70
C ARG A 75 1.31 -12.03 22.44
N LEU A 76 2.26 -12.29 21.55
CA LEU A 76 2.72 -13.65 21.21
C LEU A 76 3.85 -14.18 22.12
N ARG A 77 4.40 -13.35 23.02
CA ARG A 77 5.50 -13.76 23.91
C ARG A 77 5.07 -14.52 25.16
N GLY A 78 3.77 -14.52 25.49
CA GLY A 78 3.24 -15.10 26.72
C GLY A 78 2.70 -16.54 26.61
N GLN A 79 2.85 -17.22 25.47
CA GLN A 79 2.30 -18.57 25.24
C GLN A 79 3.37 -19.69 25.17
N LEU A 80 4.62 -19.38 25.52
CA LEU A 80 5.73 -20.36 25.52
C LEU A 80 6.44 -20.45 26.88
N GLY A 81 5.73 -20.14 27.97
CA GLY A 81 6.21 -20.34 29.34
C GLY A 81 5.53 -21.52 29.99
#